data_AF-A0A536KN82-F1
#
_entry.id   AF-A0A536KN82-F1
#
_cell.length_a   1.000
_cell.length_b   1.000
_cell.length_c   1.000
_cell.angle_alpha   90.00
_cell.angle_beta   90.00
_cell.angle_gamma   90.00
#
_symmetry.space_group_name_H-M   'P 1'
#
loop_
_entity.id
_entity.type
_entity.pdbx_description
1 polymer ?
#
loop_
_entity_poly.entity_id
_entity_poly.type
_entity_poly.pdbx_seq_one_letter_code
_entity_poly.pdbx_strand_id
1 'polypeptide(L)'
;MIIAGAALVPVAFLLFPIPPTKFTQLVYLAIFTQLAALLPIRWRRGTQTLDTMPLIAIALLAPGAGVSLVAWLTMFDGRRPSRDLALWKLMFGRAKAALEYGVPSMLIMLLPLSGNIDVPVRT
;
A
#
# COMPACT_ATOMS: atom_id res chain seq x y z
N MET A 1 -2.09 7.64 16.05
CA MET A 1 -2.04 7.14 14.65
C MET A 1 -1.02 6.02 14.43
N ILE A 2 0.21 6.10 14.97
CA ILE A 2 1.19 5.00 14.83
C ILE A 2 0.62 3.66 15.29
N ILE A 3 0.03 3.62 16.49
CA ILE A 3 -0.57 2.41 17.06
C ILE A 3 -1.67 1.86 16.15
N ALA A 4 -2.51 2.72 15.59
CA ALA A 4 -3.60 2.31 14.70
C ALA A 4 -3.08 1.68 13.41
N GLY A 5 -2.07 2.28 12.76
CA GLY A 5 -1.45 1.67 11.59
C GLY A 5 -0.69 0.39 11.94
N ALA A 6 -0.01 0.36 13.09
CA ALA A 6 0.75 -0.80 13.53
C ALA A 6 -0.17 -1.97 13.86
N ALA A 7 -1.33 -1.69 14.44
CA ALA A 7 -2.38 -2.66 14.71
C ALA A 7 -3.15 -3.05 13.44
N LEU A 8 -3.22 -2.18 12.43
CA LEU A 8 -3.88 -2.48 11.16
C LEU A 8 -3.19 -3.65 10.45
N VAL A 9 -1.86 -3.72 10.44
CA VAL A 9 -1.11 -4.80 9.77
C VAL A 9 -1.47 -6.20 10.31
N PRO A 10 -1.40 -6.49 11.62
CA PRO A 10 -1.79 -7.80 12.16
C PRO A 10 -3.30 -8.05 12.04
N VAL A 11 -4.15 -7.02 12.18
CA VAL A 11 -5.60 -7.17 11.97
C VAL A 11 -5.91 -7.56 10.52
N ALA A 12 -5.26 -6.91 9.56
CA ALA A 12 -5.38 -7.24 8.14
C ALA A 12 -4.97 -8.68 7.88
N PHE A 13 -3.87 -9.12 8.50
CA PHE A 13 -3.33 -10.46 8.33
C PHE A 13 -4.23 -11.55 8.93
N LEU A 14 -4.89 -11.25 10.07
CA LEU A 14 -5.87 -12.13 10.69
C LEU A 14 -7.17 -12.24 9.89
N LEU A 15 -7.66 -11.13 9.34
CA LEU A 15 -8.91 -11.08 8.58
C LEU A 15 -8.74 -11.59 7.13
N PHE A 16 -7.59 -11.33 6.51
CA PHE A 16 -7.30 -11.63 5.11
C PHE A 16 -5.91 -12.26 4.96
N PRO A 17 -5.76 -13.55 5.31
CA PRO A 17 -4.47 -14.21 5.29
C PRO A 17 -3.90 -14.31 3.86
N ILE A 18 -2.58 -14.12 3.75
CA ILE A 18 -1.87 -14.18 2.48
C ILE A 18 -1.52 -15.64 2.17
N PRO A 19 -2.02 -16.24 1.08
CA PRO A 19 -1.65 -17.60 0.71
C PRO A 19 -0.17 -17.66 0.28
N PRO A 20 0.56 -18.72 0.65
CA PRO A 20 2.01 -18.82 0.41
C PRO A 20 2.37 -18.83 -1.09
N THR A 21 1.44 -19.26 -1.96
CA THR A 21 1.60 -19.23 -3.41
C THR A 21 1.78 -17.83 -4.00
N LYS A 22 1.30 -16.78 -3.30
CA LYS A 22 1.39 -15.38 -3.75
C LYS A 22 2.61 -14.64 -3.17
N PHE A 23 3.41 -15.30 -2.34
CA PHE A 23 4.49 -14.66 -1.59
C PHE A 23 5.58 -14.07 -2.51
N THR A 24 6.02 -14.83 -3.53
CA THR A 24 7.04 -14.37 -4.49
C THR A 24 6.59 -13.13 -5.25
N GLN A 25 5.31 -13.09 -5.68
CA GLN A 25 4.73 -11.95 -6.38
C GLN A 25 4.61 -10.72 -5.46
N LEU A 26 4.29 -10.92 -4.18
CA LEU A 26 4.26 -9.85 -3.20
C LEU A 26 5.65 -9.28 -2.91
N VAL A 27 6.68 -10.12 -2.80
CA VAL A 27 8.07 -9.66 -2.63
C VAL A 27 8.51 -8.87 -3.86
N TYR A 28 8.21 -9.36 -5.06
CA TYR A 28 8.49 -8.64 -6.31
C TYR A 28 7.82 -7.26 -6.33
N LEU A 29 6.52 -7.20 -6.03
CA LEU A 29 5.78 -5.93 -5.97
C LEU A 29 6.26 -5.02 -4.83
N ALA A 30 6.69 -5.58 -3.70
CA ALA A 30 7.29 -4.82 -2.60
C ALA A 30 8.60 -4.15 -3.01
N ILE A 31 9.47 -4.85 -3.75
CA ILE A 31 10.71 -4.27 -4.28
C ILE A 31 10.38 -3.16 -5.28
N PHE A 32 9.42 -3.39 -6.18
CA PHE A 32 8.99 -2.36 -7.15
C PHE A 32 8.35 -1.15 -6.49
N THR A 33 7.51 -1.31 -5.45
CA THR A 33 6.97 -0.19 -4.67
C THR A 33 8.10 0.61 -3.99
N GLN A 34 9.13 -0.04 -3.45
CA GLN A 34 10.29 0.66 -2.88
C GLN A 34 11.04 1.48 -3.93
N LEU A 35 11.34 0.87 -5.08
CA LEU A 35 12.02 1.56 -6.18
C LEU A 35 11.19 2.76 -6.67
N ALA A 36 9.88 2.57 -6.85
CA ALA A 36 8.95 3.63 -7.25
C ALA A 36 8.86 4.76 -6.22
N ALA A 37 8.88 4.44 -4.92
CA ALA A 37 8.88 5.43 -3.85
C ALA A 37 10.20 6.24 -3.78
N LEU A 38 11.33 5.65 -4.20
CA LEU A 38 12.63 6.30 -4.24
C LEU A 38 12.88 7.15 -5.49
N LEU A 39 12.04 7.01 -6.52
CA LEU A 39 12.16 7.69 -7.82
C LEU A 39 11.05 8.75 -7.98
N PRO A 40 11.18 9.93 -7.34
CA PRO A 40 10.28 11.04 -7.64
C PRO A 40 10.64 11.59 -9.04
N ILE A 41 9.71 11.43 -9.99
CA ILE A 41 9.84 12.04 -11.30
C ILE A 41 9.51 13.53 -11.16
N ARG A 42 10.53 14.37 -11.33
CA ARG A 42 10.42 15.82 -11.24
C ARG A 42 9.96 16.38 -12.58
N TRP A 43 8.78 16.98 -12.61
CA TRP A 43 8.24 17.68 -13.77
C TRP A 43 8.44 19.19 -13.63
N ARG A 44 8.24 19.94 -14.72
CA ARG A 44 8.32 21.41 -14.73
C ARG A 44 7.35 22.07 -13.71
N ARG A 45 6.26 21.37 -13.37
CA ARG A 45 5.31 21.74 -12.31
C ARG A 45 5.01 20.51 -11.46
N GLY A 46 5.75 20.33 -10.39
CA GLY A 46 5.48 19.32 -9.37
C GLY A 46 6.28 18.03 -9.49
N THR A 47 6.02 17.12 -8.55
CA THR A 47 6.67 15.82 -8.43
C THR A 47 5.62 14.74 -8.48
N GLN A 48 5.80 13.76 -9.36
CA GLN A 48 4.94 12.58 -9.43
C GLN A 48 5.72 11.39 -8.89
N THR A 49 5.11 10.67 -7.95
CA THR A 49 5.59 9.37 -7.47
C THR A 49 4.82 8.26 -8.17
N LEU A 50 5.53 7.20 -8.56
CA LEU A 50 4.95 6.04 -9.24
C LEU A 50 4.50 4.95 -8.25
N ASP A 51 4.37 5.29 -6.96
CA ASP A 51 4.04 4.38 -5.87
C ASP A 51 2.61 3.82 -5.95
N THR A 52 1.68 4.60 -6.49
CA THR A 52 0.26 4.21 -6.60
C THR A 52 0.00 2.99 -7.47
N MET A 53 0.64 2.86 -8.63
CA MET A 53 0.47 1.72 -9.55
C MET A 53 0.80 0.35 -8.92
N PRO A 54 1.99 0.14 -8.33
CA PRO A 54 2.33 -1.14 -7.71
C PRO A 54 1.49 -1.40 -6.44
N LEU A 55 1.04 -0.38 -5.70
CA LEU A 55 0.06 -0.58 -4.61
C LEU A 55 -1.29 -1.08 -5.11
N ILE A 56 -1.78 -0.56 -6.24
CA ILE A 56 -3.02 -1.06 -6.86
C ILE A 56 -2.85 -2.53 -7.29
N ALA A 57 -1.70 -2.89 -7.87
CA ALA A 57 -1.41 -4.28 -8.23
C ALA A 57 -1.40 -5.21 -7.00
N ILE A 58 -0.86 -4.75 -5.87
CA ILE A 58 -0.90 -5.50 -4.60
C ILE A 58 -2.33 -5.61 -4.08
N ALA A 59 -3.14 -4.56 -4.20
CA ALA A 59 -4.54 -4.57 -3.80
C ALA A 59 -5.37 -5.58 -4.60
N LEU A 60 -5.04 -5.80 -5.87
CA LEU A 60 -5.65 -6.83 -6.71
C LEU A 60 -5.17 -8.25 -6.33
N LEU A 61 -3.90 -8.39 -5.95
CA LEU A 61 -3.31 -9.70 -5.67
C LEU A 61 -3.64 -10.23 -4.28
N ALA A 62 -3.45 -9.41 -3.25
CA ALA A 62 -3.66 -9.73 -1.84
C ALA A 62 -4.23 -8.49 -1.11
N PRO A 63 -5.55 -8.26 -1.23
CA PRO A 63 -6.19 -7.11 -0.60
C PRO A 63 -6.08 -7.17 0.93
N GLY A 64 -6.06 -6.01 1.57
CA GLY A 64 -5.94 -5.88 3.02
C GLY A 64 -4.52 -6.11 3.52
N ALA A 65 -4.17 -7.37 3.84
CA ALA A 65 -2.89 -7.71 4.48
C ALA A 65 -1.68 -7.39 3.61
N GLY A 66 -1.76 -7.71 2.31
CA GLY A 66 -0.67 -7.40 1.37
C GLY A 66 -0.44 -5.91 1.23
N VAL A 67 -1.51 -5.14 1.04
CA VAL A 67 -1.43 -3.67 0.86
C VAL A 67 -0.95 -2.99 2.12
N SER A 68 -1.53 -3.30 3.28
CA SER A 68 -1.18 -2.67 4.55
C SER A 68 0.27 -2.95 4.96
N LEU A 69 0.73 -4.19 4.80
CA LEU A 69 2.11 -4.60 5.11
C LEU A 69 3.10 -3.99 4.13
N VAL A 70 2.82 -4.02 2.82
CA VAL A 70 3.73 -3.43 1.83
C VAL A 70 3.77 -1.92 1.99
N ALA A 71 2.63 -1.22 2.11
CA ALA A 71 2.60 0.22 2.37
C ALA A 71 3.40 0.61 3.62
N TRP A 72 3.30 -0.17 4.70
CA TRP A 72 4.11 0.05 5.91
C TRP A 72 5.62 -0.11 5.63
N LEU A 73 6.01 -1.15 4.90
CA LEU A 73 7.42 -1.49 4.68
C LEU A 73 8.08 -0.69 3.55
N THR A 74 7.34 -0.22 2.56
CA THR A 74 7.94 0.25 1.31
C THR A 74 7.74 1.74 1.03
N MET A 75 6.75 2.39 1.67
CA MET A 75 6.56 3.82 1.50
C MET A 75 7.57 4.62 2.30
N PHE A 76 8.41 5.36 1.56
CA PHE A 76 9.37 6.30 2.10
C PHE A 76 8.93 7.73 1.78
N ASP A 77 8.83 8.54 2.83
CA ASP A 77 8.37 9.93 2.76
C ASP A 77 9.50 10.90 2.31
N GLY A 78 10.49 10.39 1.55
CA GLY A 78 11.68 11.14 1.11
C GLY A 78 12.63 11.62 2.22
N ARG A 79 12.27 11.44 3.50
CA ARG A 79 13.08 11.81 4.66
C ARG A 79 14.19 10.79 4.87
N ARG A 80 15.44 11.22 4.64
CA ARG A 80 16.62 10.39 4.94
C ARG A 80 16.82 10.34 6.46
N PRO A 81 17.20 9.18 7.03
CA PRO A 81 17.57 9.11 8.43
C PRO A 81 18.81 10.00 8.65
N SER A 82 18.60 11.17 9.27
CA SER A 82 19.67 12.04 9.77
C SER A 82 19.80 11.84 11.28
N ARG A 83 20.97 12.18 11.84
CA ARG A 83 21.18 12.13 13.30
C ARG A 83 20.17 12.98 14.09
N ASP A 84 19.61 14.01 13.45
CA ASP A 84 18.61 14.90 14.05
C ASP A 84 17.16 14.42 13.89
N LEU A 85 16.93 13.38 13.09
CA LEU A 85 15.60 12.83 12.85
C LEU A 85 15.31 11.70 13.83
N ALA A 86 14.44 12.00 14.80
CA ALA A 86 13.90 10.98 15.70
C ALA A 86 13.27 9.82 14.89
N LEU A 87 13.74 8.59 15.12
CA LEU A 87 13.26 7.35 14.49
C LEU A 87 11.72 7.24 14.45
N TRP A 88 11.06 7.73 15.51
CA TRP A 88 9.61 7.78 15.61
C TRP A 88 8.91 8.58 14.50
N LYS A 89 9.51 9.68 14.01
CA LYS A 89 8.97 10.46 12.88
C LYS A 89 9.02 9.67 11.57
N LEU A 90 10.00 8.79 11.43
CA LEU A 90 10.16 7.93 10.24
C LEU A 90 9.11 6.81 10.27
N MET A 91 8.84 6.23 11.44
CA MET A 91 7.75 5.27 11.63
C MET A 91 6.37 5.88 11.47
N PHE A 92 6.17 7.16 11.84
CA PHE A 92 4.88 7.84 11.73
C PHE A 92 4.42 7.97 10.26
N GLY A 93 5.32 8.32 9.34
CA GLY A 93 4.99 8.43 7.92
C GLY A 93 4.54 7.08 7.32
N ARG A 94 5.24 6.01 7.70
CA ARG A 94 4.94 4.64 7.27
C ARG A 94 3.60 4.13 7.83
N ALA A 95 3.33 4.43 9.09
CA ALA A 95 2.07 4.06 9.73
C ALA A 95 0.86 4.79 9.13
N LYS A 96 1.04 6.06 8.76
CA LYS A 96 0.01 6.83 8.06
C LYS A 96 -0.29 6.22 6.69
N ALA A 97 0.73 5.87 5.92
CA ALA A 97 0.58 5.26 4.61
C ALA A 97 -0.16 3.90 4.70
N ALA A 98 0.17 3.06 5.68
CA ALA A 98 -0.54 1.81 5.91
C ALA A 98 -2.03 2.01 6.18
N LEU A 99 -2.42 3.06 6.91
CA LEU A 99 -3.83 3.40 7.12
C LEU A 99 -4.49 3.93 5.85
N GLU A 100 -3.82 4.81 5.13
CA GLU A 100 -4.34 5.49 3.93
C GLU A 100 -4.65 4.50 2.81
N TYR A 101 -3.82 3.47 2.62
CA TYR A 101 -4.02 2.46 1.59
C TYR A 101 -4.63 1.14 2.09
N GLY A 102 -4.34 0.77 3.35
CA GLY A 102 -4.82 -0.48 3.93
C GLY A 102 -6.32 -0.46 4.24
N VAL A 103 -6.85 0.65 4.78
CA VAL A 103 -8.28 0.75 5.13
C VAL A 103 -9.18 0.66 3.89
N PRO A 104 -8.95 1.44 2.81
CA PRO A 104 -9.75 1.31 1.59
C PRO A 104 -9.68 -0.08 0.96
N SER A 105 -8.49 -0.71 0.99
CA SER A 105 -8.31 -2.05 0.42
C SER A 105 -9.14 -3.11 1.15
N MET A 106 -9.23 -3.04 2.48
CA MET A 106 -10.10 -3.94 3.25
C MET A 106 -11.59 -3.65 3.02
N LEU A 107 -11.97 -2.37 2.96
CA LEU A 107 -13.36 -1.97 2.72
C LEU A 107 -13.86 -2.46 1.36
N ILE A 108 -13.03 -2.42 0.32
CA ILE A 108 -13.37 -2.97 -1.00
C ILE A 108 -13.62 -4.49 -0.93
N MET A 109 -12.86 -5.21 -0.09
CA MET A 109 -13.04 -6.65 0.08
C MET A 109 -14.32 -7.02 0.84
N LEU A 110 -14.82 -6.09 1.68
CA LEU A 110 -16.07 -6.23 2.42
C LEU A 110 -17.30 -5.81 1.59
N LEU A 111 -17.11 -5.09 0.48
CA LEU A 111 -18.18 -4.78 -0.43
C LEU A 111 -18.56 -6.03 -1.23
N PRO A 112 -19.83 -6.49 -1.19
CA PRO A 112 -20.29 -7.54 -2.07
C PRO A 112 -20.29 -7.00 -3.51
N LEU A 113 -19.28 -7.34 -4.31
CA LEU A 113 -19.27 -7.15 -5.76
C LEU A 113 -20.22 -8.14 -6.48
N SER A 114 -21.40 -8.39 -5.92
CA SER A 114 -22.44 -9.15 -6.59
C SER A 114 -23.35 -8.18 -7.35
N GLY A 115 -23.03 -7.97 -8.62
CA GLY A 115 -23.87 -7.22 -9.55
C GLY A 115 -23.36 -7.42 -10.96
N ASN A 116 -24.25 -7.84 -11.87
CA ASN A 116 -23.94 -7.82 -13.30
C ASN A 116 -23.70 -6.38 -13.70
N ILE A 117 -22.47 -6.08 -14.12
CA ILE A 117 -22.14 -4.80 -14.72
C ILE A 117 -22.58 -4.92 -16.17
N ASP A 118 -23.85 -4.59 -16.44
CA ASP A 118 -24.34 -4.46 -17.80
C ASP A 118 -23.62 -3.26 -18.43
N VAL A 119 -22.55 -3.55 -19.18
CA VAL A 119 -21.88 -2.55 -19.99
C VAL A 119 -22.80 -2.26 -21.15
N PRO A 120 -23.34 -1.02 -21.29
CA PRO A 120 -24.14 -0.68 -22.45
C PRO A 120 -23.23 -0.71 -23.68
N VAL A 121 -23.28 -1.81 -24.44
CA VAL A 121 -22.68 -1.88 -25.76
C VAL A 121 -23.50 -0.91 -26.62
N ARG A 122 -22.89 0.21 -27.02
CA ARG A 122 -23.45 1.03 -28.10
C ARG A 122 -23.38 0.21 -29.38
N THR A 123 -24.49 -0.44 -29.74
CA THR A 123 -24.77 -0.88 -31.11
C THR A 123 -25.07 0.33 -31.98
#